data_AF-A0A9P4XZH4-F1
#
_entry.id   AF-A0A9P4XZH4-F1
#
_cell.length_a   1.000
_cell.length_b   1.000
_cell.length_c   1.000
_cell.angle_alpha   90.00
_cell.angle_beta   90.00
_cell.angle_gamma   90.00
#
_symmetry.space_group_name_H-M   'P 1'
#
loop_
_entity.id
_entity.type
_entity.pdbx_description
1 polymer ?
#
loop_
_entity_poly.entity_id
_entity_poly.type
_entity_poly.pdbx_seq_one_letter_code
_entity_poly.pdbx_strand_id
1 'polypeptide(L)'
;LVLVLAPPSMVRLLRSERWTVKSEAVIIKWIRSVLLSGGSAQMRKEHLEQSQNTNSEFLQDVDLLNFLPTDIDHTQSLKDLGSAIFARLQGLSLSTLPERLTIPERRHIDFQTGRLLRRISLLQAPSGRFGPAVPVLGSTPGTPGRAKMGAEASRGVGNWAPAFHVMLEGVLRDAEDMAVTVPYYAIRRHFQRLGHCLDAVKTPRLVVLDAAHDWNIEAERVTISGNVTRTKQELLALQRPLESWDDPDHGSKDRGPPDRDHAAGIRVTGLRDWSNCIFGDPLMAMVFTERPSKDFLRGFSGRPRRQSEYESDCDEDFAVRLLYGNLVECQEEAHVRLLLYQCFHATVAVVREFYRPRSDSTSREFAARKKLNTVLARLESIKEYSKRSHGRPTSEMSPAKR
;
A
#
# COMPACT_ATOMS: atom_id res chain seq x y z
N LEU A 1 -12.65 -19.82 11.74
CA LEU A 1 -11.81 -20.47 10.72
C LEU A 1 -12.29 -20.03 9.36
N VAL A 2 -11.39 -19.62 8.47
CA VAL A 2 -11.74 -19.34 7.08
C VAL A 2 -10.87 -20.18 6.16
N LEU A 3 -11.56 -20.91 5.29
CA LEU A 3 -10.97 -21.72 4.25
C LEU A 3 -10.79 -20.84 3.01
N VAL A 4 -9.55 -20.60 2.61
CA VAL A 4 -9.23 -19.94 1.35
C VAL A 4 -9.07 -21.04 0.30
N LEU A 5 -10.13 -21.21 -0.49
CA LEU A 5 -10.12 -22.10 -1.63
C LEU A 5 -9.59 -21.33 -2.84
N ALA A 6 -8.86 -22.03 -3.71
CA ALA A 6 -8.67 -21.52 -5.05
C ALA A 6 -10.05 -21.27 -5.70
N PRO A 7 -10.17 -20.16 -6.46
CA PRO A 7 -11.43 -19.83 -7.09
C PRO A 7 -11.89 -21.00 -7.98
N PRO A 8 -13.20 -21.28 -8.02
CA PRO A 8 -13.74 -22.34 -8.87
C PRO A 8 -13.22 -22.19 -10.30
N SER A 9 -12.98 -23.28 -11.01
CA SER A 9 -12.49 -23.26 -12.41
C SER A 9 -13.36 -22.44 -13.37
N MET A 10 -14.62 -22.18 -13.00
CA MET A 10 -15.57 -21.33 -13.72
C MET A 10 -15.29 -19.82 -13.55
N VAL A 11 -14.51 -19.40 -12.56
CA VAL A 11 -14.15 -17.99 -12.33
C VAL A 11 -12.85 -17.69 -13.06
N ARG A 12 -12.96 -16.98 -14.18
CA ARG A 12 -11.78 -16.57 -14.96
C ARG A 12 -10.99 -15.51 -14.16
N LEU A 13 -9.71 -15.79 -13.92
CA LEU A 13 -8.77 -14.87 -13.27
C LEU A 13 -8.06 -14.00 -14.31
N LEU A 14 -7.85 -12.72 -13.99
CA LEU A 14 -6.93 -11.87 -14.72
C LEU A 14 -5.50 -12.44 -14.60
N ARG A 15 -4.63 -12.19 -15.57
CA ARG A 15 -3.21 -12.58 -15.51
C ARG A 15 -2.52 -12.03 -14.28
N SER A 16 -2.86 -10.81 -13.86
CA SER A 16 -2.38 -10.19 -12.62
C SER A 16 -2.84 -10.94 -11.35
N GLU A 17 -3.97 -11.64 -11.42
CA GLU A 17 -4.59 -12.35 -10.29
C GLU A 17 -4.22 -13.84 -10.25
N ARG A 18 -3.46 -14.37 -11.21
CA ARG A 18 -3.12 -15.80 -11.29
C ARG A 18 -2.33 -16.34 -10.09
N TRP A 19 -1.75 -15.45 -9.28
CA TRP A 19 -0.94 -15.82 -8.10
C TRP A 19 -1.68 -15.65 -6.78
N THR A 20 -2.92 -15.16 -6.77
CA THR A 20 -3.69 -14.76 -5.57
C THR A 20 -3.80 -15.87 -4.51
N VAL A 21 -4.08 -17.10 -4.92
CA VAL A 21 -4.24 -18.21 -3.96
C VAL A 21 -2.90 -18.61 -3.34
N LYS A 22 -1.82 -18.56 -4.14
CA LYS A 22 -0.48 -18.92 -3.66
C LYS A 22 0.18 -17.79 -2.87
N SER A 23 -0.20 -16.54 -3.11
CA SER A 23 0.44 -15.37 -2.52
C SER A 23 0.11 -15.19 -1.06
N GLU A 24 -1.13 -15.43 -0.64
CA GLU A 24 -1.53 -15.22 0.76
C GLU A 24 -0.70 -16.05 1.74
N ALA A 25 -0.67 -17.38 1.59
CA ALA A 25 0.09 -18.26 2.48
C ALA A 25 1.61 -17.96 2.44
N VAL A 26 2.17 -17.74 1.24
CA VAL A 26 3.59 -17.43 1.06
C VAL A 26 3.96 -16.11 1.72
N ILE A 27 3.12 -15.08 1.57
CA ILE A 27 3.35 -13.75 2.13
C ILE A 27 3.21 -13.76 3.64
N ILE A 28 2.13 -14.34 4.18
CA ILE A 28 1.93 -14.41 5.63
C ILE A 28 3.09 -15.16 6.30
N LYS A 29 3.51 -16.30 5.75
CA LYS A 29 4.65 -17.07 6.26
C LYS A 29 5.95 -16.26 6.18
N TRP A 30 6.18 -15.56 5.07
CA TRP A 30 7.36 -14.71 4.90
C TRP A 30 7.37 -13.54 5.89
N ILE A 31 6.27 -12.79 6.04
CA ILE A 31 6.18 -11.67 6.99
C ILE A 31 6.45 -12.18 8.40
N ARG A 32 5.81 -13.28 8.82
CA ARG A 32 6.07 -13.90 10.13
C ARG A 32 7.54 -14.26 10.30
N SER A 33 8.15 -14.91 9.31
CA SER A 33 9.56 -15.27 9.36
C SER A 33 10.44 -14.03 9.53
N VAL A 34 10.17 -12.94 8.82
CA VAL A 34 10.94 -11.68 8.92
C VAL A 34 10.80 -11.05 10.31
N LEU A 35 9.58 -11.02 10.85
CA LEU A 35 9.28 -10.41 12.15
C LEU A 35 9.83 -11.25 13.33
N LEU A 36 9.71 -12.58 13.26
CA LEU A 36 10.18 -13.49 14.32
C LEU A 36 11.70 -13.70 14.30
N SER A 37 12.33 -13.66 13.12
CA SER A 37 13.79 -13.83 13.01
C SER A 37 14.57 -12.56 13.42
N GLY A 38 13.91 -11.55 13.98
CA GLY A 38 14.54 -10.33 14.48
C GLY A 38 15.27 -9.51 13.40
N GLY A 39 14.90 -9.69 12.12
CA GLY A 39 15.59 -9.14 10.95
C GLY A 39 17.05 -9.59 10.90
N SER A 40 17.34 -10.58 10.04
CA SER A 40 18.72 -10.96 9.66
C SER A 40 19.66 -9.76 9.72
N ALA A 41 20.63 -9.84 10.64
CA ALA A 41 21.61 -8.81 10.96
C ALA A 41 22.48 -8.39 9.76
N GLN A 42 22.29 -9.00 8.58
CA GLN A 42 23.00 -8.69 7.35
C GLN A 42 22.46 -7.45 6.62
N MET A 43 21.17 -7.12 6.72
CA MET A 43 20.56 -5.99 5.96
C MET A 43 20.63 -4.62 6.67
N ARG A 44 21.14 -4.58 7.90
CA ARG A 44 21.20 -3.34 8.69
C ARG A 44 22.37 -2.42 8.33
N LYS A 45 23.38 -2.90 7.59
CA LYS A 45 24.71 -2.27 7.60
C LYS A 45 25.06 -1.31 6.45
N GLU A 46 24.32 -1.26 5.35
CA GLU A 46 24.79 -0.50 4.16
C GLU A 46 23.90 0.67 3.70
N HIS A 47 22.73 0.92 4.31
CA HIS A 47 21.83 1.96 3.78
C HIS A 47 21.10 2.82 4.80
N LEU A 48 21.58 2.85 6.04
CA LEU A 48 20.84 3.44 7.14
C LEU A 48 21.42 4.78 7.64
N GLU A 49 22.24 5.54 6.91
CA GLU A 49 22.84 6.75 7.50
C GLU A 49 22.04 8.06 7.36
N GLN A 50 20.84 8.09 6.74
CA GLN A 50 20.17 9.39 6.49
C GLN A 50 18.68 9.53 6.91
N SER A 51 18.06 8.58 7.62
CA SER A 51 16.65 8.77 8.07
C SER A 51 16.21 7.96 9.31
N GLN A 52 17.13 7.69 10.26
CA GLN A 52 16.91 6.63 11.27
C GLN A 52 15.88 6.93 12.38
N ASN A 53 15.66 8.18 12.78
CA ASN A 53 14.89 8.41 14.02
C ASN A 53 13.37 8.14 13.87
N THR A 54 12.75 8.57 12.77
CA THR A 54 11.28 8.51 12.64
C THR A 54 10.74 7.11 12.36
N ASN A 55 11.52 6.26 11.68
CA ASN A 55 11.10 4.89 11.42
C ASN A 55 11.26 4.00 12.65
N SER A 56 12.31 4.16 13.44
CA SER A 56 12.56 3.29 14.61
C SER A 56 11.45 3.40 15.65
N GLU A 57 10.96 4.61 15.94
CA GLU A 57 9.82 4.84 16.82
C GLU A 57 8.54 4.22 16.24
N PHE A 58 8.31 4.38 14.94
CA PHE A 58 7.13 3.82 14.26
C PHE A 58 7.10 2.27 14.22
N LEU A 59 8.27 1.63 14.14
CA LEU A 59 8.38 0.16 14.13
C LEU A 59 7.93 -0.48 15.46
N GLN A 60 8.03 0.25 16.58
CA GLN A 60 7.59 -0.17 17.91
C GLN A 60 6.09 0.06 18.13
N ASP A 61 5.53 1.05 17.43
CA ASP A 61 4.15 1.53 17.61
C ASP A 61 3.11 0.61 16.92
N VAL A 62 3.49 -0.12 15.84
CA VAL A 62 2.62 -1.09 15.16
C VAL A 62 3.25 -2.48 15.18
N ASP A 63 2.71 -3.38 16.00
CA ASP A 63 3.04 -4.81 15.96
C ASP A 63 2.29 -5.52 14.85
N LEU A 64 2.94 -5.64 13.68
CA LEU A 64 2.38 -6.24 12.48
C LEU A 64 1.96 -7.71 12.69
N LEU A 65 2.55 -8.44 13.64
CA LEU A 65 2.19 -9.84 13.91
C LEU A 65 0.72 -9.98 14.33
N ASN A 66 0.20 -9.00 15.07
CA ASN A 66 -1.18 -8.99 15.55
C ASN A 66 -2.23 -8.72 14.46
N PHE A 67 -1.79 -8.31 13.26
CA PHE A 67 -2.65 -8.06 12.10
C PHE A 67 -2.62 -9.21 11.08
N LEU A 68 -1.80 -10.25 11.29
CA LEU A 68 -1.67 -11.39 10.38
C LEU A 68 -2.59 -12.56 10.79
N PRO A 69 -3.38 -13.15 9.87
CA PRO A 69 -4.18 -14.33 10.13
C PRO A 69 -3.33 -15.50 10.65
N THR A 70 -3.72 -16.18 11.73
CA THR A 70 -2.96 -17.32 12.28
C THR A 70 -3.08 -18.51 11.34
N ASP A 71 -1.95 -19.00 10.83
CA ASP A 71 -1.92 -20.16 9.93
C ASP A 71 -2.20 -21.42 10.73
N ILE A 72 -3.19 -22.21 10.32
CA ILE A 72 -3.58 -23.44 11.02
C ILE A 72 -3.15 -24.67 10.24
N ASP A 73 -3.33 -24.69 8.91
CA ASP A 73 -2.88 -25.80 8.07
C ASP A 73 -2.83 -25.42 6.57
N HIS A 74 -1.80 -25.93 5.87
CA HIS A 74 -1.57 -25.67 4.44
C HIS A 74 -1.35 -26.98 3.69
N THR A 75 -2.35 -27.44 2.95
CA THR A 75 -2.28 -28.68 2.16
C THR A 75 -2.00 -28.37 0.69
N GLN A 76 -0.76 -28.60 0.24
CA GLN A 76 -0.43 -28.66 -1.18
C GLN A 76 -0.66 -30.08 -1.71
N SER A 77 -1.80 -30.33 -2.35
CA SER A 77 -1.96 -31.55 -3.16
C SER A 77 -1.39 -31.31 -4.56
N LEU A 78 -0.56 -32.25 -5.02
CA LEU A 78 0.21 -32.19 -6.28
C LEU A 78 -0.66 -32.25 -7.55
N LYS A 79 -1.98 -32.42 -7.43
CA LYS A 79 -2.88 -32.61 -8.59
C LYS A 79 -4.08 -31.68 -8.66
N ASP A 80 -4.53 -31.01 -7.60
CA ASP A 80 -5.69 -30.13 -7.66
C ASP A 80 -5.56 -28.96 -6.67
N LEU A 81 -6.01 -27.79 -7.10
CA LEU A 81 -6.23 -26.53 -6.38
C LEU A 81 -5.73 -26.51 -4.92
N GLY A 82 -4.58 -25.87 -4.65
CA GLY A 82 -4.09 -25.69 -3.28
C GLY A 82 -5.12 -24.96 -2.41
N SER A 83 -5.32 -25.46 -1.19
CA SER A 83 -6.19 -24.87 -0.16
C SER A 83 -5.35 -24.44 1.03
N ALA A 84 -5.65 -23.27 1.58
CA ALA A 84 -5.04 -22.78 2.82
C ALA A 84 -6.13 -22.54 3.88
N ILE A 85 -5.88 -22.95 5.12
CA ILE A 85 -6.81 -22.76 6.25
C ILE A 85 -6.20 -21.78 7.23
N PHE A 86 -6.89 -20.66 7.44
CA PHE A 86 -6.46 -19.63 8.39
C PHE A 86 -7.45 -19.50 9.55
N ALA A 87 -6.94 -19.37 10.78
CA ALA A 87 -7.67 -18.75 11.87
C ALA A 87 -7.64 -17.25 11.69
N ARG A 88 -8.81 -16.66 11.42
CA ARG A 88 -8.95 -15.20 11.39
C ARG A 88 -8.75 -14.60 12.77
N LEU A 89 -8.19 -13.40 12.76
CA LEU A 89 -8.16 -12.50 13.89
C LEU A 89 -9.58 -11.96 14.16
N GLN A 90 -9.82 -11.48 15.37
CA GLN A 90 -11.11 -10.92 15.79
C GLN A 90 -11.44 -9.67 14.94
N GLY A 91 -12.63 -9.60 14.33
CA GLY A 91 -13.06 -8.42 13.57
C GLY A 91 -14.05 -8.72 12.44
N LEU A 92 -14.78 -7.70 12.00
CA LEU A 92 -15.64 -7.73 10.81
C LEU A 92 -15.06 -6.79 9.77
N SER A 93 -15.29 -7.07 8.49
CA SER A 93 -14.94 -6.11 7.45
C SER A 93 -15.81 -4.88 7.57
N LEU A 94 -15.25 -3.71 7.27
CA LEU A 94 -15.98 -2.44 7.33
C LEU A 94 -17.25 -2.46 6.47
N SER A 95 -17.23 -3.17 5.33
CA SER A 95 -18.40 -3.31 4.45
C SER A 95 -19.51 -4.19 5.03
N THR A 96 -19.19 -5.02 6.03
CA THR A 96 -20.09 -5.95 6.70
C THR A 96 -20.40 -5.56 8.14
N LEU A 97 -19.92 -4.41 8.61
CA LEU A 97 -20.24 -3.94 9.95
C LEU A 97 -21.75 -3.69 10.09
N PRO A 98 -22.40 -4.15 11.19
CA PRO A 98 -23.84 -4.00 11.39
C PRO A 98 -24.30 -2.54 11.37
N GLU A 99 -23.47 -1.66 11.96
CA GLU A 99 -23.69 -0.22 12.03
C GLU A 99 -22.67 0.50 11.16
N ARG A 100 -23.15 1.46 10.36
CA ARG A 100 -22.29 2.34 9.58
C ARG A 100 -21.33 3.08 10.49
N LEU A 101 -20.10 3.28 10.02
CA LEU A 101 -19.11 4.06 10.74
C LEU A 101 -19.58 5.49 10.91
N THR A 102 -19.45 6.02 12.13
CA THR A 102 -19.57 7.45 12.36
C THR A 102 -18.39 8.18 11.70
N ILE A 103 -18.54 9.47 11.42
CA ILE A 103 -17.44 10.29 10.87
C ILE A 103 -16.15 10.19 11.72
N PRO A 104 -16.17 10.33 13.07
CA PRO A 104 -14.96 10.18 13.86
C PRO A 104 -14.37 8.77 13.81
N GLU A 105 -15.20 7.72 13.79
CA GLU A 105 -14.73 6.33 13.60
C GLU A 105 -14.04 6.15 12.25
N ARG A 106 -14.63 6.68 11.18
CA ARG A 106 -14.03 6.61 9.84
C ARG A 106 -12.67 7.30 9.81
N ARG A 107 -12.54 8.50 10.36
CA ARG A 107 -11.26 9.22 10.45
C ARG A 107 -10.23 8.40 11.24
N HIS A 108 -10.64 7.80 12.35
CA HIS A 108 -9.77 7.00 13.18
C HIS A 108 -9.32 5.69 12.50
N ILE A 109 -10.23 4.99 11.82
CA ILE A 109 -9.92 3.81 11.01
C ILE A 109 -8.99 4.16 9.85
N ASP A 110 -9.24 5.26 9.14
CA ASP A 110 -8.39 5.71 8.05
C ASP A 110 -6.96 5.99 8.57
N PHE A 111 -6.82 6.66 9.71
CA PHE A 111 -5.53 6.88 10.36
C PHE A 111 -4.80 5.58 10.72
N GLN A 112 -5.49 4.64 11.40
CA GLN A 112 -4.92 3.34 11.73
C GLN A 112 -4.53 2.55 10.47
N THR A 113 -5.34 2.61 9.42
CA THR A 113 -5.09 1.98 8.12
C THR A 113 -3.84 2.56 7.47
N GLY A 114 -3.69 3.89 7.48
CA GLY A 114 -2.48 4.57 7.02
C GLY A 114 -1.23 4.07 7.76
N ARG A 115 -1.33 3.92 9.08
CA ARG A 115 -0.25 3.37 9.90
C ARG A 115 0.09 1.91 9.54
N LEU A 116 -0.92 1.06 9.37
CA LEU A 116 -0.74 -0.34 8.97
C LEU A 116 -0.05 -0.45 7.61
N LEU A 117 -0.53 0.29 6.59
CA LEU A 117 0.06 0.27 5.25
C LEU A 117 1.49 0.80 5.23
N ARG A 118 1.81 1.80 6.06
CA ARG A 118 3.19 2.26 6.27
C ARG A 118 4.06 1.12 6.81
N ARG A 119 3.58 0.41 7.84
CA ARG A 119 4.31 -0.71 8.46
C ARG A 119 4.58 -1.83 7.47
N ILE A 120 3.59 -2.17 6.64
CA ILE A 120 3.72 -3.15 5.55
C ILE A 120 4.77 -2.68 4.53
N SER A 121 4.71 -1.40 4.10
CA SER A 121 5.62 -0.81 3.11
C SER A 121 7.07 -0.66 3.59
N LEU A 122 7.33 -0.83 4.89
CA LEU A 122 8.69 -0.88 5.42
C LEU A 122 9.37 -2.24 5.16
N LEU A 123 8.60 -3.29 4.88
CA LEU A 123 9.13 -4.61 4.50
C LEU A 123 9.62 -4.57 3.05
N GLN A 124 10.85 -5.03 2.82
CA GLN A 124 11.49 -5.01 1.50
C GLN A 124 11.67 -6.43 0.97
N ALA A 125 11.69 -6.59 -0.35
CA ALA A 125 11.94 -7.88 -0.97
C ALA A 125 13.33 -8.40 -0.59
N PRO A 126 13.46 -9.66 -0.10
CA PRO A 126 14.76 -10.21 0.29
C PRO A 126 15.72 -10.35 -0.89
N SER A 127 15.19 -10.50 -2.10
CA SER A 127 15.98 -10.63 -3.34
C SER A 127 16.34 -9.28 -3.98
N GLY A 128 15.85 -8.16 -3.44
CA GLY A 128 15.97 -6.85 -4.08
C GLY A 128 15.27 -6.76 -5.45
N ARG A 129 14.36 -7.70 -5.76
CA ARG A 129 13.62 -7.74 -7.03
C ARG A 129 12.20 -7.18 -6.90
N PHE A 130 11.68 -6.69 -8.01
CA PHE A 130 10.35 -6.11 -8.15
C PHE A 130 9.35 -7.07 -8.82
N GLY A 131 8.06 -6.82 -8.59
CA GLY A 131 6.95 -7.50 -9.27
C GLY A 131 6.02 -8.27 -8.31
N PRO A 132 5.19 -9.21 -8.82
CA PRO A 132 4.27 -9.96 -7.99
C PRO A 132 4.96 -10.76 -6.87
N ALA A 133 4.34 -10.80 -5.69
CA ALA A 133 4.90 -11.37 -4.47
C ALA A 133 5.47 -12.80 -4.64
N VAL A 134 4.69 -13.71 -5.22
CA VAL A 134 5.05 -15.13 -5.34
C VAL A 134 6.30 -15.34 -6.20
N PRO A 135 6.38 -14.80 -7.44
CA PRO A 135 7.62 -14.81 -8.23
C PRO A 135 8.85 -14.21 -7.53
N VAL A 136 8.66 -13.13 -6.76
CA VAL A 136 9.77 -12.41 -6.10
C VAL A 136 10.33 -13.21 -4.92
N LEU A 137 9.45 -13.78 -4.08
CA LEU A 137 9.83 -14.57 -2.90
C LEU A 137 10.34 -15.97 -3.27
N GLY A 138 10.00 -16.49 -4.45
CA GLY A 138 10.34 -17.85 -4.85
C GLY A 138 9.60 -18.91 -4.03
N SER A 139 9.73 -20.18 -4.40
CA SER A 139 9.24 -21.26 -3.53
C SER A 139 10.07 -21.26 -2.25
N THR A 140 9.38 -21.17 -1.10
CA THR A 140 9.97 -21.01 0.22
C THR A 140 11.10 -22.02 0.49
N PRO A 141 12.23 -21.61 1.10
CA PRO A 141 13.23 -22.55 1.61
C PRO A 141 12.60 -23.32 2.78
N GLY A 142 12.37 -24.63 2.60
CA GLY A 142 11.71 -25.44 3.62
C GLY A 142 11.35 -26.87 3.24
N THR A 143 11.53 -27.30 1.98
CA THR A 143 11.39 -28.71 1.60
C THR A 143 12.78 -29.35 1.50
N PRO A 144 13.25 -30.09 2.52
CA PRO A 144 14.54 -30.78 2.47
C PRO A 144 14.39 -32.01 1.58
N GLY A 145 14.61 -31.86 0.28
CA GLY A 145 14.46 -32.99 -0.62
C GLY A 145 14.67 -32.76 -2.10
N ARG A 146 15.37 -31.71 -2.54
CA ARG A 146 15.92 -31.67 -3.92
C ARG A 146 16.99 -30.59 -4.11
N ALA A 147 18.03 -30.61 -3.29
CA ALA A 147 19.26 -29.88 -3.61
C ALA A 147 20.05 -30.72 -4.63
N LYS A 148 19.95 -30.37 -5.92
CA LYS A 148 20.95 -30.55 -7.01
C LYS A 148 20.30 -30.36 -8.39
N MET A 149 20.02 -29.11 -8.76
CA MET A 149 20.15 -28.57 -10.13
C MET A 149 19.75 -27.09 -10.13
N GLY A 150 20.68 -26.20 -10.48
CA GLY A 150 20.40 -24.82 -10.91
C GLY A 150 19.91 -23.84 -9.84
N ALA A 151 20.65 -22.77 -9.63
CA ALA A 151 20.13 -21.53 -9.05
C ALA A 151 19.10 -20.91 -10.02
N GLU A 152 17.87 -21.42 -10.04
CA GLU A 152 16.72 -20.80 -10.69
C GLU A 152 15.76 -20.32 -9.59
N ALA A 153 15.80 -19.08 -9.12
CA ALA A 153 15.61 -17.77 -9.76
C ALA A 153 14.34 -17.15 -9.15
N SER A 154 14.51 -16.26 -8.17
CA SER A 154 13.49 -15.22 -7.93
C SER A 154 13.18 -14.58 -9.28
N ARG A 155 11.97 -14.80 -9.80
CA ARG A 155 11.53 -14.34 -11.14
C ARG A 155 11.12 -12.87 -11.16
N GLY A 156 11.42 -12.14 -10.09
CA GLY A 156 11.24 -10.70 -10.05
C GLY A 156 12.21 -9.97 -10.99
N VAL A 157 11.85 -8.74 -11.35
CA VAL A 157 12.64 -7.91 -12.26
C VAL A 157 13.59 -7.00 -11.46
N GLY A 158 14.72 -6.60 -12.03
CA GLY A 158 15.70 -5.75 -11.34
C GLY A 158 15.26 -4.29 -11.13
N ASN A 159 14.26 -3.83 -11.88
CA ASN A 159 13.78 -2.46 -11.87
C ASN A 159 12.25 -2.43 -11.84
N TRP A 160 11.70 -1.35 -11.28
CA TRP A 160 10.26 -1.20 -11.15
C TRP A 160 9.56 -0.92 -12.50
N ALA A 161 10.11 -0.07 -13.37
CA ALA A 161 9.45 0.27 -14.64
C ALA A 161 9.15 -0.96 -15.52
N PRO A 162 10.10 -1.89 -15.74
CA PRO A 162 9.82 -3.11 -16.49
C PRO A 162 8.87 -4.08 -15.75
N ALA A 163 8.95 -4.15 -14.41
CA ALA A 163 8.01 -4.97 -13.63
C ALA A 163 6.57 -4.46 -13.78
N PHE A 164 6.38 -3.14 -13.69
CA PHE A 164 5.09 -2.49 -13.92
C PHE A 164 4.61 -2.68 -15.36
N HIS A 165 5.50 -2.57 -16.36
CA HIS A 165 5.16 -2.81 -17.76
C HIS A 165 4.57 -4.21 -17.97
N VAL A 166 5.19 -5.24 -17.40
CA VAL A 166 4.70 -6.63 -17.49
C VAL A 166 3.29 -6.76 -16.90
N MET A 167 3.01 -6.11 -15.77
CA MET A 167 1.66 -6.11 -15.18
C MET A 167 0.66 -5.36 -16.05
N LEU A 168 1.02 -4.19 -16.58
CA LEU A 168 0.18 -3.39 -17.47
C LEU A 168 -0.17 -4.15 -18.75
N GLU A 169 0.83 -4.71 -19.45
CA GLU A 169 0.60 -5.51 -20.65
C GLU A 169 -0.17 -6.80 -20.35
N GLY A 170 -0.02 -7.36 -19.15
CA GLY A 170 -0.83 -8.50 -18.69
C GLY A 170 -2.32 -8.17 -18.74
N VAL A 171 -2.72 -7.02 -18.22
CA VAL A 171 -4.13 -6.56 -18.18
C VAL A 171 -4.61 -6.15 -19.57
N LEU A 172 -3.77 -5.52 -20.40
CA LEU A 172 -4.14 -5.20 -21.78
C LEU A 172 -4.38 -6.48 -22.60
N ARG A 173 -3.58 -7.52 -22.42
CA ARG A 173 -3.81 -8.82 -23.04
C ARG A 173 -5.08 -9.49 -22.51
N ASP A 174 -5.39 -9.35 -21.22
CA ASP A 174 -6.66 -9.85 -20.67
C ASP A 174 -7.86 -9.15 -21.34
N ALA A 175 -7.74 -7.86 -21.62
CA ALA A 175 -8.73 -7.07 -22.34
C ALA A 175 -8.88 -7.52 -23.80
N GLU A 176 -7.76 -7.72 -24.51
CA GLU A 176 -7.72 -8.22 -25.89
C GLU A 176 -8.38 -9.59 -26.01
N ASP A 177 -8.06 -10.52 -25.09
CA ASP A 177 -8.64 -11.86 -25.04
C ASP A 177 -10.17 -11.87 -24.81
N MET A 178 -10.72 -10.80 -24.22
CA MET A 178 -12.16 -10.62 -23.99
C MET A 178 -12.80 -9.64 -24.96
N ALA A 179 -12.06 -9.20 -25.99
CA ALA A 179 -12.48 -8.19 -26.96
C ALA A 179 -13.02 -6.90 -26.30
N VAL A 180 -12.47 -6.52 -25.14
CA VAL A 180 -12.87 -5.30 -24.44
C VAL A 180 -12.29 -4.10 -25.17
N THR A 181 -13.12 -3.19 -25.64
CA THR A 181 -12.64 -1.96 -26.28
C THR A 181 -12.07 -1.02 -25.22
N VAL A 182 -10.74 -0.88 -25.14
CA VAL A 182 -10.05 0.15 -24.33
C VAL A 182 -9.10 0.96 -25.23
N PRO A 183 -8.65 2.15 -24.83
CA PRO A 183 -7.72 2.96 -25.63
C PRO A 183 -6.27 2.40 -25.59
N TYR A 184 -6.07 1.19 -26.12
CA TYR A 184 -4.81 0.44 -26.11
C TYR A 184 -3.60 1.26 -26.55
N TYR A 185 -3.71 1.93 -27.70
CA TYR A 185 -2.63 2.74 -28.26
C TYR A 185 -2.23 3.88 -27.32
N ALA A 186 -3.20 4.61 -26.77
CA ALA A 186 -2.94 5.71 -25.85
C ALA A 186 -2.23 5.22 -24.58
N ILE A 187 -2.73 4.13 -23.97
CA ILE A 187 -2.14 3.54 -22.76
C ILE A 187 -0.67 3.16 -23.01
N ARG A 188 -0.39 2.42 -24.09
CA ARG A 188 0.97 2.00 -24.46
C ARG A 188 1.88 3.18 -24.76
N ARG A 189 1.37 4.19 -25.50
CA ARG A 189 2.10 5.43 -25.82
C ARG A 189 2.47 6.21 -24.56
N HIS A 190 1.55 6.40 -23.62
CA HIS A 190 1.87 7.09 -22.37
C HIS A 190 2.89 6.33 -21.53
N PHE A 191 2.80 5.00 -21.47
CA PHE A 191 3.82 4.21 -20.78
C PHE A 191 5.20 4.35 -21.44
N GLN A 192 5.29 4.27 -22.77
CA GLN A 192 6.57 4.48 -23.47
C GLN A 192 7.16 5.87 -23.19
N ARG A 193 6.30 6.88 -23.11
CA ARG A 193 6.67 8.28 -22.90
C ARG A 193 7.14 8.57 -21.48
N LEU A 194 6.40 8.07 -20.49
CA LEU A 194 6.55 8.44 -19.07
C LEU A 194 7.06 7.31 -18.18
N GLY A 195 7.28 6.11 -18.73
CA GLY A 195 7.68 4.93 -17.97
C GLY A 195 9.02 5.08 -17.26
N HIS A 196 9.92 5.94 -17.78
CA HIS A 196 11.20 6.26 -17.14
C HIS A 196 11.04 6.88 -15.75
N CYS A 197 9.93 7.57 -15.47
CA CYS A 197 9.64 8.11 -14.12
C CYS A 197 9.47 7.01 -13.07
N LEU A 198 9.17 5.77 -13.49
CA LEU A 198 9.08 4.61 -12.60
C LEU A 198 10.47 4.08 -12.20
N ASP A 199 11.52 4.37 -12.97
CA ASP A 199 12.89 3.95 -12.64
C ASP A 199 13.43 4.64 -11.40
N ALA A 200 12.80 5.73 -10.95
CA ALA A 200 13.16 6.41 -9.72
C ALA A 200 12.88 5.60 -8.45
N VAL A 201 12.07 4.53 -8.55
CA VAL A 201 11.80 3.59 -7.46
C VAL A 201 12.91 2.54 -7.41
N LYS A 202 13.73 2.58 -6.38
CA LYS A 202 14.90 1.70 -6.18
C LYS A 202 14.67 0.62 -5.13
N THR A 203 13.74 0.84 -4.20
CA THR A 203 13.46 -0.10 -3.13
C THR A 203 12.19 -0.92 -3.41
N PRO A 204 12.27 -2.25 -3.58
CA PRO A 204 11.10 -3.10 -3.76
C PRO A 204 10.39 -3.34 -2.44
N ARG A 205 9.39 -2.52 -2.13
CA ARG A 205 8.62 -2.56 -0.87
C ARG A 205 7.38 -3.43 -1.01
N LEU A 206 6.99 -4.14 0.04
CA LEU A 206 5.74 -4.91 0.03
C LEU A 206 4.55 -3.94 -0.06
N VAL A 207 3.67 -4.18 -1.03
CA VAL A 207 2.42 -3.44 -1.23
C VAL A 207 1.28 -4.42 -1.39
N VAL A 208 0.23 -4.24 -0.59
CA VAL A 208 -1.06 -4.91 -0.76
C VAL A 208 -1.95 -3.94 -1.51
N LEU A 209 -2.28 -4.24 -2.78
CA LEU A 209 -2.85 -3.24 -3.70
C LEU A 209 -4.20 -2.70 -3.24
N ASP A 210 -5.03 -3.53 -2.61
CA ASP A 210 -6.40 -3.21 -2.20
C ASP A 210 -6.59 -3.11 -0.68
N ALA A 211 -5.51 -3.06 0.11
CA ALA A 211 -5.58 -3.16 1.57
C ALA A 211 -6.53 -2.17 2.23
N ALA A 212 -6.57 -0.90 1.79
CA ALA A 212 -7.40 0.13 2.43
C ALA A 212 -8.87 0.13 1.99
N HIS A 213 -9.32 -0.84 1.19
CA HIS A 213 -10.74 -0.94 0.85
C HIS A 213 -11.54 -1.44 2.06
N ASP A 214 -12.75 -0.92 2.22
CA ASP A 214 -13.67 -1.32 3.29
C ASP A 214 -13.94 -2.84 3.32
N TRP A 215 -13.87 -3.53 2.17
CA TRP A 215 -14.02 -4.99 2.11
C TRP A 215 -12.81 -5.78 2.60
N ASN A 216 -11.60 -5.18 2.55
CA ASN A 216 -10.35 -5.81 2.93
C ASN A 216 -9.86 -5.40 4.33
N ILE A 217 -10.26 -4.23 4.85
CA ILE A 217 -9.98 -3.85 6.24
C ILE A 217 -10.93 -4.58 7.19
N GLU A 218 -10.37 -5.24 8.21
CA GLU A 218 -11.10 -5.79 9.34
C GLU A 218 -10.94 -4.88 10.55
N ALA A 219 -12.06 -4.62 11.25
CA ALA A 219 -12.10 -3.79 12.43
C ALA A 219 -13.09 -4.32 13.47
N GLU A 220 -12.91 -3.89 14.70
CA GLU A 220 -13.74 -4.26 15.84
C GLU A 220 -14.07 -3.02 16.66
N ARG A 221 -15.36 -2.88 17.03
CA ARG A 221 -15.80 -1.88 18.02
C ARG A 221 -15.42 -2.39 19.40
N VAL A 222 -14.51 -1.70 20.07
CA VAL A 222 -14.11 -2.02 21.44
C VAL A 222 -15.18 -1.45 22.37
N THR A 223 -16.06 -2.32 22.87
CA THR A 223 -16.93 -1.95 23.98
C THR A 223 -16.05 -1.76 25.21
N ILE A 224 -16.13 -0.58 25.82
CA ILE A 224 -15.57 -0.34 27.15
C ILE A 224 -16.45 -1.13 28.13
N SER A 225 -16.27 -2.44 28.21
CA SER A 225 -16.85 -3.24 29.30
C SER A 225 -16.13 -2.85 30.58
N GLY A 226 -16.89 -2.25 31.50
CA GLY A 226 -16.38 -1.60 32.69
C GLY A 226 -15.70 -2.55 33.68
N ASN A 227 -14.51 -2.14 34.10
CA ASN A 227 -14.07 -2.21 35.50
C ASN A 227 -12.96 -1.17 35.71
N VAL A 228 -13.29 0.10 35.49
CA VAL A 228 -12.63 1.20 36.17
C VAL A 228 -13.75 2.08 36.68
N THR A 229 -14.08 1.94 37.96
CA THR A 229 -14.83 2.91 38.74
C THR A 229 -14.02 4.21 38.76
N ARG A 230 -14.08 4.98 37.67
CA ARG A 230 -13.82 6.42 37.71
C ARG A 230 -15.16 7.09 37.91
N THR A 231 -15.39 7.46 39.16
CA THR A 231 -16.59 8.08 39.66
C THR A 231 -16.96 9.27 38.77
N LYS A 232 -18.23 9.33 38.38
CA LYS A 232 -18.87 10.40 37.60
C LYS A 232 -18.61 11.82 38.15
N GLN A 233 -18.06 11.94 39.36
CA GLN A 233 -17.64 13.18 40.01
C GLN A 233 -16.33 13.79 39.44
N GLU A 234 -15.42 13.01 38.84
CA GLU A 234 -14.17 13.59 38.28
C GLU A 234 -14.38 14.24 36.90
N LEU A 235 -15.31 13.71 36.09
CA LEU A 235 -15.66 14.30 34.78
C LEU A 235 -16.46 15.60 34.91
N LEU A 236 -17.17 15.79 36.03
CA LEU A 236 -17.88 17.04 36.33
C LEU A 236 -16.98 18.11 36.95
N ALA A 237 -15.79 17.73 37.46
CA ALA A 237 -14.82 18.67 38.03
C ALA A 237 -14.03 19.46 36.97
N LEU A 238 -14.11 19.08 35.69
CA LEU A 238 -13.49 19.81 34.56
C LEU A 238 -14.39 20.86 33.90
N GLN A 239 -15.60 21.09 34.44
CA GLN A 239 -16.44 22.23 34.08
C GLN A 239 -16.44 23.25 35.22
N ARG A 240 -15.40 24.09 35.28
CA ARG A 240 -15.52 25.41 35.92
C ARG A 240 -15.47 26.50 34.85
N PRO A 241 -16.36 27.51 34.90
CA PRO A 241 -16.32 28.62 33.97
C PRO A 241 -15.07 29.46 34.16
N LEU A 242 -14.57 29.93 33.02
CA LEU A 242 -13.52 30.91 32.83
C LEU A 242 -13.86 32.23 33.56
N GLU A 243 -13.11 32.58 34.60
CA GLU A 243 -12.98 33.98 35.05
C GLU A 243 -11.57 34.27 35.58
N SER A 244 -11.10 35.48 35.22
CA SER A 244 -10.03 36.28 35.82
C SER A 244 -8.58 35.99 35.42
N TRP A 245 -7.98 37.02 34.82
CA TRP A 245 -6.56 37.20 34.50
C TRP A 245 -5.76 37.49 35.78
N ASP A 246 -4.53 36.98 35.89
CA ASP A 246 -3.29 37.72 36.18
C ASP A 246 -2.05 36.77 36.25
N ASP A 247 -0.92 37.33 35.86
CA ASP A 247 0.46 36.86 35.52
C ASP A 247 1.25 36.07 36.63
N PRO A 248 2.57 35.75 36.51
CA PRO A 248 3.37 35.02 35.50
C PRO A 248 4.20 33.82 36.08
N ASP A 249 4.84 33.07 35.19
CA ASP A 249 6.11 32.31 35.35
C ASP A 249 6.24 31.18 36.42
N HIS A 250 6.37 29.93 35.96
CA HIS A 250 7.56 29.10 36.21
C HIS A 250 7.48 27.72 35.54
N GLY A 251 8.60 27.34 34.94
CA GLY A 251 8.76 26.16 34.11
C GLY A 251 8.53 24.83 34.83
N SER A 252 7.67 24.00 34.23
CA SER A 252 7.62 22.57 34.45
C SER A 252 7.50 21.88 33.10
N LYS A 253 8.44 20.97 32.82
CA LYS A 253 8.49 20.09 31.65
C LYS A 253 7.23 19.24 31.61
N ASP A 254 6.20 19.73 30.92
CA ASP A 254 4.95 19.01 30.78
C ASP A 254 5.10 17.93 29.71
N ARG A 255 5.09 16.67 30.16
CA ARG A 255 4.90 15.53 29.26
C ARG A 255 3.51 15.71 28.67
N GLY A 256 3.46 15.91 27.35
CA GLY A 256 2.20 16.05 26.63
C GLY A 256 1.20 14.95 27.01
N PRO A 257 -0.10 15.27 27.04
CA PRO A 257 -1.11 14.34 27.50
C PRO A 257 -1.10 13.06 26.65
N PRO A 258 -1.31 11.88 27.24
CA PRO A 258 -1.35 10.62 26.51
C PRO A 258 -2.46 10.68 25.47
N ASP A 259 -2.14 10.18 24.27
CA ASP A 259 -2.96 10.18 23.07
C ASP A 259 -4.47 10.01 23.34
N ARG A 260 -5.24 11.03 22.96
CA ARG A 260 -6.72 10.98 22.84
C ARG A 260 -7.19 10.08 21.69
N ASP A 261 -6.32 9.24 21.13
CA ASP A 261 -6.62 8.39 19.99
C ASP A 261 -7.52 7.19 20.33
N HIS A 262 -7.81 6.89 21.61
CA HIS A 262 -8.74 5.82 21.99
C HIS A 262 -10.23 6.22 21.96
N ALA A 263 -10.55 7.47 21.60
CA ALA A 263 -11.89 8.04 21.80
C ALA A 263 -12.99 7.50 20.87
N ALA A 264 -12.64 6.88 19.73
CA ALA A 264 -13.64 6.42 18.76
C ALA A 264 -14.18 5.00 19.02
N GLY A 265 -13.67 4.28 20.03
CA GLY A 265 -14.18 2.95 20.41
C GLY A 265 -14.13 1.90 19.29
N ILE A 266 -13.26 2.07 18.28
CA ILE A 266 -13.08 1.14 17.16
C ILE A 266 -11.61 1.00 16.80
N ARG A 267 -11.16 -0.22 16.47
CA ARG A 267 -9.78 -0.50 16.07
C ARG A 267 -9.70 -1.37 14.83
N VAL A 268 -8.71 -1.13 13.99
CA VAL A 268 -8.30 -2.04 12.91
C VAL A 268 -7.67 -3.27 13.55
N THR A 269 -8.06 -4.45 13.08
CA THR A 269 -7.57 -5.74 13.60
C THR A 269 -6.82 -6.55 12.58
N GLY A 270 -6.91 -6.21 11.29
CA GLY A 270 -6.16 -6.90 10.25
C GLY A 270 -6.60 -6.56 8.83
N LEU A 271 -6.03 -7.31 7.89
CA LEU A 271 -6.51 -7.40 6.51
C LEU A 271 -7.17 -8.76 6.29
N ARG A 272 -8.29 -8.77 5.58
CA ARG A 272 -9.04 -9.98 5.23
C ARG A 272 -8.35 -10.82 4.16
N ASP A 273 -7.64 -10.17 3.24
CA ASP A 273 -7.09 -10.76 2.03
C ASP A 273 -5.69 -10.21 1.74
N TRP A 274 -4.70 -11.10 1.72
CA TRP A 274 -3.29 -10.82 1.39
C TRP A 274 -2.89 -11.33 -0.01
N SER A 275 -3.86 -11.69 -0.83
CA SER A 275 -3.62 -12.33 -2.12
C SER A 275 -3.06 -11.37 -3.18
N ASN A 276 -3.38 -10.08 -3.08
CA ASN A 276 -3.02 -9.08 -4.09
C ASN A 276 -1.74 -8.29 -3.71
N CYS A 277 -0.68 -9.04 -3.40
CA CYS A 277 0.60 -8.49 -2.97
C CYS A 277 1.63 -8.37 -4.11
N ILE A 278 2.37 -7.27 -4.11
CA ILE A 278 3.53 -7.03 -4.98
C ILE A 278 4.71 -6.50 -4.16
N PHE A 279 5.91 -6.57 -4.73
CA PHE A 279 7.07 -5.79 -4.30
C PHE A 279 7.33 -4.67 -5.30
N GLY A 280 7.12 -3.42 -4.88
CA GLY A 280 7.02 -2.27 -5.78
C GLY A 280 7.03 -0.93 -5.07
N ASP A 281 6.50 0.08 -5.78
CA ASP A 281 6.28 1.43 -5.26
C ASP A 281 5.05 1.45 -4.33
N PRO A 282 5.14 1.91 -3.07
CA PRO A 282 3.99 2.06 -2.18
C PRO A 282 2.82 2.87 -2.77
N LEU A 283 3.12 3.84 -3.66
CA LEU A 283 2.09 4.64 -4.34
C LEU A 283 1.21 3.82 -5.30
N MET A 284 1.61 2.59 -5.62
CA MET A 284 0.82 1.66 -6.42
C MET A 284 -0.43 1.16 -5.66
N ALA A 285 -0.49 1.27 -4.33
CA ALA A 285 -1.70 0.90 -3.59
C ALA A 285 -2.89 1.77 -4.04
N MET A 286 -4.05 1.13 -4.24
CA MET A 286 -5.24 1.76 -4.83
C MET A 286 -5.71 2.99 -4.05
N VAL A 287 -5.53 3.01 -2.72
CA VAL A 287 -5.88 4.14 -1.85
C VAL A 287 -5.27 5.47 -2.32
N PHE A 288 -4.02 5.45 -2.82
CA PHE A 288 -3.37 6.66 -3.34
C PHE A 288 -3.94 7.10 -4.70
N THR A 289 -4.55 6.17 -5.42
CA THR A 289 -5.20 6.41 -6.73
C THR A 289 -6.69 6.74 -6.61
N GLU A 290 -7.23 6.72 -5.40
CA GLU A 290 -8.67 6.88 -5.09
C GLU A 290 -8.94 8.03 -4.12
N ARG A 291 -8.04 9.01 -4.06
CA ARG A 291 -8.09 10.17 -3.14
C ARG A 291 -8.01 9.72 -1.67
N PRO A 292 -6.80 9.52 -1.14
CA PRO A 292 -6.62 9.15 0.26
C PRO A 292 -7.16 10.26 1.18
N SER A 293 -7.76 9.89 2.31
CA SER A 293 -8.22 10.87 3.30
C SER A 293 -7.03 11.52 4.02
N LYS A 294 -7.24 12.73 4.58
CA LYS A 294 -6.21 13.44 5.37
C LYS A 294 -5.73 12.58 6.54
N ASP A 295 -6.64 11.89 7.21
CA ASP A 295 -6.34 11.01 8.34
C ASP A 295 -5.51 9.79 7.92
N PHE A 296 -5.84 9.16 6.78
CA PHE A 296 -5.01 8.10 6.20
C PHE A 296 -3.60 8.59 5.90
N LEU A 297 -3.47 9.74 5.23
CA LEU A 297 -2.17 10.32 4.91
C LEU A 297 -1.36 10.66 6.17
N ARG A 298 -2.02 11.17 7.21
CA ARG A 298 -1.40 11.44 8.51
C ARG A 298 -0.83 10.15 9.10
N GLY A 299 -1.61 9.07 9.13
CA GLY A 299 -1.16 7.77 9.62
C GLY A 299 -0.02 7.17 8.77
N PHE A 300 -0.09 7.33 7.44
CA PHE A 300 0.90 6.80 6.51
C PHE A 300 2.24 7.58 6.54
N SER A 301 2.20 8.88 6.82
CA SER A 301 3.39 9.74 6.88
C SER A 301 4.35 9.35 8.01
N GLY A 302 3.84 8.73 9.08
CA GLY A 302 4.61 8.39 10.28
C GLY A 302 5.17 9.59 11.03
N ARG A 303 4.69 10.82 10.75
CA ARG A 303 5.14 12.03 11.45
C ARG A 303 4.27 12.26 12.70
N PRO A 304 4.89 12.54 13.87
CA PRO A 304 4.14 12.98 15.04
C PRO A 304 3.48 14.34 14.75
N ARG A 305 2.25 14.51 15.25
CA ARG A 305 1.42 15.71 15.07
C ARG A 305 2.19 16.94 15.57
N ARG A 306 2.60 17.83 14.67
CA ARG A 306 3.22 19.11 15.07
C ARG A 306 2.13 20.15 15.33
N GLN A 307 2.27 20.92 16.40
CA GLN A 307 1.32 21.98 16.80
C GLN A 307 1.11 23.09 15.75
N SER A 308 1.90 23.14 14.66
CA SER A 308 1.73 24.09 13.55
C SER A 308 0.80 23.57 12.42
N GLU A 309 0.25 22.36 12.53
CA GLU A 309 -0.63 21.76 11.49
C GLU A 309 -2.11 22.16 11.63
N TYR A 310 -2.45 23.05 12.55
CA TYR A 310 -3.84 23.42 12.83
C TYR A 310 -4.46 24.43 11.86
N GLU A 311 -3.71 25.03 10.92
CA GLU A 311 -4.18 26.22 10.18
C GLU A 311 -4.17 26.15 8.65
N SER A 312 -3.93 24.99 8.02
CA SER A 312 -4.09 24.89 6.55
C SER A 312 -5.13 23.83 6.20
N ASP A 313 -6.40 24.20 6.41
CA ASP A 313 -7.48 23.60 5.65
C ASP A 313 -7.41 24.15 4.22
N CYS A 314 -7.21 23.27 3.23
CA CYS A 314 -7.73 23.34 1.85
C CYS A 314 -6.73 23.13 0.69
N ASP A 315 -5.45 22.82 0.89
CA ASP A 315 -4.56 22.70 -0.28
C ASP A 315 -4.22 21.26 -0.67
N GLU A 316 -4.31 20.94 -1.98
CA GLU A 316 -3.69 19.74 -2.56
C GLU A 316 -2.20 19.65 -2.18
N ASP A 317 -1.53 20.80 -1.97
CA ASP A 317 -0.16 20.88 -1.47
C ASP A 317 0.01 20.21 -0.09
N PHE A 318 -1.00 20.23 0.78
CA PHE A 318 -0.94 19.56 2.09
C PHE A 318 -0.95 18.04 1.96
N ALA A 319 -1.78 17.49 1.07
CA ALA A 319 -1.81 16.05 0.82
C ALA A 319 -0.49 15.56 0.19
N VAL A 320 0.06 16.33 -0.75
CA VAL A 320 1.39 16.08 -1.32
C VAL A 320 2.46 16.18 -0.23
N ARG A 321 2.33 17.12 0.72
CA ARG A 321 3.22 17.24 1.89
C ARG A 321 3.24 16.02 2.79
N LEU A 322 2.08 15.42 3.05
CA LEU A 322 1.99 14.21 3.87
C LEU A 322 2.53 12.97 3.14
N LEU A 323 2.55 12.99 1.80
CA LEU A 323 3.23 11.98 1.00
C LEU A 323 4.77 12.14 0.99
N TYR A 324 5.32 13.29 1.44
CA TYR A 324 6.77 13.52 1.60
C TYR A 324 7.40 12.76 2.79
N GLY A 325 6.98 11.52 2.99
CA GLY A 325 7.65 10.57 3.86
C GLY A 325 8.86 9.93 3.16
N ASN A 326 9.75 9.36 3.96
CA ASN A 326 10.92 8.58 3.53
C ASN A 326 10.61 7.29 2.74
N LEU A 327 9.33 6.94 2.54
CA LEU A 327 8.91 5.78 1.75
C LEU A 327 8.72 6.09 0.26
N VAL A 328 8.41 7.34 -0.07
CA VAL A 328 8.15 7.76 -1.46
C VAL A 328 9.46 8.28 -2.06
N GLU A 329 10.05 7.46 -2.92
CA GLU A 329 11.30 7.79 -3.62
C GLU A 329 11.04 8.79 -4.75
N CYS A 330 11.96 9.73 -4.98
CA CYS A 330 11.88 10.75 -6.03
C CYS A 330 10.50 11.43 -6.13
N GLN A 331 10.28 12.36 -5.21
CA GLN A 331 9.00 13.05 -5.02
C GLN A 331 8.58 13.90 -6.22
N GLU A 332 9.56 14.47 -6.93
CA GLU A 332 9.34 15.27 -8.14
C GLU A 332 8.57 14.49 -9.21
N GLU A 333 8.85 13.19 -9.36
CA GLU A 333 8.23 12.32 -10.37
C GLU A 333 7.01 11.54 -9.83
N ALA A 334 6.72 11.64 -8.53
CA ALA A 334 5.68 10.85 -7.86
C ALA A 334 4.28 11.08 -8.45
N HIS A 335 3.98 12.33 -8.83
CA HIS A 335 2.71 12.68 -9.45
C HIS A 335 2.50 11.99 -10.82
N VAL A 336 3.58 11.82 -11.61
CA VAL A 336 3.54 11.09 -12.88
C VAL A 336 3.30 9.60 -12.63
N ARG A 337 4.03 9.02 -11.66
CA ARG A 337 3.84 7.61 -11.27
C ARG A 337 2.41 7.33 -10.81
N LEU A 338 1.83 8.20 -9.99
CA LEU A 338 0.43 8.10 -9.56
C LEU A 338 -0.55 8.09 -10.74
N LEU A 339 -0.31 8.90 -11.78
CA LEU A 339 -1.15 8.90 -12.98
C LEU A 339 -1.00 7.60 -13.78
N LEU A 340 0.20 7.04 -13.89
CA LEU A 340 0.41 5.73 -14.50
C LEU A 340 -0.30 4.61 -13.72
N TYR A 341 -0.25 4.64 -12.39
CA TYR A 341 -0.95 3.68 -11.53
C TYR A 341 -2.48 3.85 -11.60
N GLN A 342 -2.97 5.09 -11.63
CA GLN A 342 -4.40 5.39 -11.85
C GLN A 342 -4.88 4.82 -13.19
N CYS A 343 -4.08 4.95 -14.26
CA CYS A 343 -4.38 4.39 -15.57
C CYS A 343 -4.47 2.87 -15.53
N PHE A 344 -3.48 2.22 -14.90
CA PHE A 344 -3.46 0.78 -14.67
C PHE A 344 -4.69 0.31 -13.90
N HIS A 345 -4.99 0.90 -12.73
CA HIS A 345 -6.13 0.48 -11.91
C HIS A 345 -7.47 0.71 -12.60
N ALA A 346 -7.62 1.81 -13.35
CA ALA A 346 -8.82 2.05 -14.13
C ALA A 346 -8.99 1.02 -15.26
N THR A 347 -7.89 0.62 -15.91
CA THR A 347 -7.91 -0.44 -16.92
C THR A 347 -8.27 -1.78 -16.30
N VAL A 348 -7.65 -2.16 -15.17
CA VAL A 348 -8.01 -3.36 -14.41
C VAL A 348 -9.50 -3.36 -14.05
N ALA A 349 -10.02 -2.24 -13.54
CA ALA A 349 -11.41 -2.11 -13.17
C ALA A 349 -12.35 -2.31 -14.37
N VAL A 350 -12.05 -1.75 -15.54
CA VAL A 350 -12.83 -2.00 -16.76
C VAL A 350 -12.81 -3.48 -17.13
N VAL A 351 -11.62 -4.07 -17.26
CA VAL A 351 -11.47 -5.46 -17.74
C VAL A 351 -12.10 -6.46 -16.76
N ARG A 352 -12.02 -6.21 -15.46
CA ARG A 352 -12.59 -7.06 -14.41
C ARG A 352 -14.10 -7.25 -14.57
N GLU A 353 -14.84 -6.21 -14.99
CA GLU A 353 -16.30 -6.31 -15.19
C GLU A 353 -16.69 -7.28 -16.32
N PHE A 354 -15.80 -7.52 -17.29
CA PHE A 354 -16.02 -8.49 -18.37
C PHE A 354 -15.66 -9.92 -17.97
N TYR A 355 -14.69 -10.10 -17.06
CA TYR A 355 -14.34 -11.42 -16.53
C TYR A 355 -15.31 -11.90 -15.45
N ARG A 356 -15.89 -10.98 -14.67
CA ARG A 356 -16.80 -11.27 -13.55
C ARG A 356 -18.00 -10.33 -13.55
N PRO A 357 -18.94 -10.48 -14.50
CA PRO A 357 -20.14 -9.68 -14.52
C PRO A 357 -20.95 -9.87 -13.23
N ARG A 358 -21.44 -8.76 -12.68
CA ARG A 358 -22.38 -8.68 -11.55
C ARG A 358 -23.57 -7.81 -11.99
N SER A 359 -24.61 -7.79 -11.17
CA SER A 359 -25.84 -7.02 -11.46
C SER A 359 -25.61 -5.52 -11.69
N ASP A 360 -24.56 -4.96 -11.11
CA ASP A 360 -24.17 -3.55 -11.22
C ASP A 360 -22.97 -3.30 -12.15
N SER A 361 -22.54 -4.30 -12.93
CA SER A 361 -21.33 -4.22 -13.74
C SER A 361 -21.33 -3.07 -14.74
N THR A 362 -22.45 -2.81 -15.42
CA THR A 362 -22.54 -1.70 -16.39
C THR A 362 -22.21 -0.35 -15.75
N SER A 363 -22.73 -0.09 -14.54
CA SER A 363 -22.48 1.15 -13.83
C SER A 363 -21.03 1.27 -13.37
N ARG A 364 -20.45 0.18 -12.84
CA ARG A 364 -19.04 0.14 -12.42
C ARG A 364 -18.08 0.27 -13.60
N GLU A 365 -18.36 -0.42 -14.69
CA GLU A 365 -17.60 -0.35 -15.95
C GLU A 365 -17.62 1.08 -16.49
N PHE A 366 -18.79 1.71 -16.58
CA PHE A 366 -18.92 3.09 -17.04
C PHE A 366 -18.11 4.07 -16.17
N ALA A 367 -18.18 3.93 -14.84
CA ALA A 367 -17.39 4.73 -13.92
C ALA A 367 -15.89 4.53 -14.12
N ALA A 368 -15.44 3.28 -14.29
CA ALA A 368 -14.06 2.93 -14.56
C ALA A 368 -13.55 3.51 -15.89
N ARG A 369 -14.37 3.47 -16.95
CA ARG A 369 -14.05 4.10 -18.25
C ARG A 369 -13.94 5.60 -18.15
N LYS A 370 -14.86 6.24 -17.43
CA LYS A 370 -14.79 7.69 -17.18
C LYS A 370 -13.48 8.05 -16.48
N LYS A 371 -13.12 7.30 -15.43
CA LYS A 371 -11.83 7.47 -14.71
C LYS A 371 -10.64 7.28 -15.67
N LEU A 372 -10.65 6.23 -16.49
CA LEU A 372 -9.58 5.96 -17.46
C LEU A 372 -9.40 7.14 -18.43
N ASN A 373 -10.48 7.63 -19.03
CA ASN A 373 -10.43 8.77 -19.95
C ASN A 373 -9.91 10.04 -19.28
N THR A 374 -10.35 10.34 -18.05
CA THR A 374 -9.85 11.48 -17.27
C THR A 374 -8.34 11.36 -17.02
N VAL A 375 -7.86 10.18 -16.66
CA VAL A 375 -6.43 9.95 -16.38
C VAL A 375 -5.60 10.05 -17.65
N LEU A 376 -6.07 9.51 -18.77
CA LEU A 376 -5.37 9.63 -20.06
C LEU A 376 -5.26 11.08 -20.53
N ALA A 377 -6.31 11.88 -20.36
CA ALA A 377 -6.24 13.32 -20.65
C ALA A 377 -5.21 14.03 -19.77
N ARG A 378 -5.12 13.68 -18.48
CA ARG A 378 -4.08 14.21 -17.58
C ARG A 378 -2.69 13.75 -18.00
N LEU A 379 -2.52 12.48 -18.35
CA LEU A 379 -1.24 11.95 -18.85
C LEU A 379 -0.82 12.64 -20.15
N GLU A 380 -1.73 13.00 -21.05
CA GLU A 380 -1.40 13.75 -22.26
C GLU A 380 -0.90 15.17 -21.95
N SER A 381 -1.47 15.82 -20.93
CA SER A 381 -1.09 17.20 -20.55
C SER A 381 0.31 17.35 -19.95
N ILE A 382 0.94 16.25 -19.52
CA ILE A 382 2.30 16.28 -18.93
C ILE A 382 3.31 16.56 -20.04
N LYS A 383 3.82 17.80 -20.07
CA LYS A 383 4.93 18.20 -20.95
C LYS A 383 6.20 17.48 -20.53
N GLU A 384 6.93 16.93 -21.49
CA GLU A 384 8.28 16.39 -21.25
C GLU A 384 9.20 17.58 -20.96
N TYR A 385 9.56 17.77 -19.69
CA TYR A 385 10.76 18.55 -19.40
C TYR A 385 11.94 17.68 -19.82
N SER A 386 12.40 17.96 -21.02
CA SER A 386 13.51 17.31 -21.69
C SER A 386 14.70 17.13 -20.77
N LYS A 387 15.15 15.87 -20.67
CA LYS A 387 16.54 15.42 -20.53
C LYS A 387 17.40 16.25 -19.55
N ARG A 388 17.81 15.59 -18.46
CA ARG A 388 19.12 15.87 -17.85
C ARG A 388 20.15 16.03 -18.98
N SER A 389 20.60 17.26 -19.16
CA SER A 389 21.58 17.66 -20.16
C SER A 389 22.88 16.90 -19.89
N HIS A 390 23.06 15.76 -20.54
CA HIS A 390 24.41 15.30 -20.84
C HIS A 390 24.93 16.23 -21.92
N GLY A 391 25.52 17.34 -21.47
CA GLY A 391 26.32 18.22 -22.28
C GLY A 391 27.36 17.39 -23.01
N ARG A 392 27.19 17.25 -24.32
CA ARG A 392 28.24 16.83 -25.22
C ARG A 392 29.27 17.95 -25.20
N PRO A 393 30.53 17.75 -24.77
CA PRO A 393 31.52 18.79 -24.94
C PRO A 393 31.88 18.85 -26.43
N THR A 394 31.24 19.77 -27.15
CA THR A 394 31.80 20.32 -28.38
C THR A 394 32.88 21.30 -27.97
N SER A 395 34.12 20.83 -27.90
CA SER A 395 35.28 21.72 -28.02
C SER A 395 35.83 21.54 -29.42
N GLU A 396 35.69 22.61 -30.19
CA GLU A 396 36.39 22.88 -31.42
C GLU A 396 37.91 22.75 -31.22
N MET A 397 38.64 22.35 -32.28
CA MET A 397 39.46 23.27 -33.08
C MET A 397 40.39 22.47 -34.01
N SER A 398 40.16 22.60 -35.31
CA SER A 398 41.24 22.51 -36.31
C SER A 398 42.18 23.70 -36.12
N PRO A 399 43.48 23.53 -36.42
CA PRO A 399 44.00 24.33 -37.52
C PRO A 399 44.94 23.55 -38.47
N ALA A 400 44.71 23.81 -39.76
CA ALA A 400 45.61 23.89 -40.90
C ALA A 400 46.89 23.03 -40.96
N LYS A 401 47.00 22.25 -42.04
CA LYS A 401 48.21 22.17 -42.89
C LYS A 401 47.84 21.70 -44.30
N ARG A 402 47.60 22.64 -45.21
CA ARG A 402 48.33 22.82 -46.48
C ARG A 402 47.81 24.03 -47.24
#